data_AF-E8T3L1-F1
#
_entry.id   AF-E8T3L1-F1
#
_cell.length_a   1.000
_cell.length_b   1.000
_cell.length_c   1.000
_cell.angle_alpha   90.00
_cell.angle_beta   90.00
_cell.angle_gamma   90.00
#
_symmetry.space_group_name_H-M   'P 1'
#
loop_
_entity.id
_entity.type
_entity.pdbx_description
1 polymer ?
#
loop_
_entity_poly.entity_id
_entity_poly.type
_entity_poly.pdbx_seq_one_letter_code
_entity_poly.pdbx_strand_id
1 'polypeptide(L)'
;MKAKEFSVKQDLAFVVVPLIFDLLFFIVGLFMPGLWKLAFAAVALIMAGVVLWQARPFLKQFQLTVTPKEVTVKDFRGNTVRKLDWKRVEAVAAGYKKNWMLYTYSFYFRVRGDEDLLFGAITREPGLTGKFQQFVKVFVRKKVPVQVVKAQ
;
A
#
# COMPACT_ATOMS: atom_id res chain seq x y z
N MET A 1 -10.18 -14.41 18.94
CA MET A 1 -9.26 -14.04 17.84
C MET A 1 -8.68 -15.30 17.20
N LYS A 2 -9.10 -15.66 15.97
CA LYS A 2 -8.50 -16.76 15.17
C LYS A 2 -7.13 -16.34 14.58
N ALA A 3 -6.32 -15.64 15.36
CA ALA A 3 -5.22 -14.79 14.90
C ALA A 3 -3.89 -15.54 14.88
N LYS A 4 -3.43 -15.91 13.68
CA LYS A 4 -2.00 -16.12 13.40
C LYS A 4 -1.57 -15.38 12.14
N GLU A 5 -2.29 -14.32 11.78
CA GLU A 5 -1.97 -13.51 10.62
C GLU A 5 -2.36 -12.05 10.88
N PHE A 6 -1.42 -11.15 10.58
CA PHE A 6 -1.68 -9.72 10.43
C PHE A 6 -1.57 -9.41 8.93
N SER A 7 -2.68 -8.96 8.33
CA SER A 7 -2.73 -8.65 6.91
C SER A 7 -3.15 -7.20 6.68
N VAL A 8 -2.43 -6.49 5.82
CA VAL A 8 -2.77 -5.13 5.39
C VAL A 8 -2.80 -5.09 3.88
N LYS A 9 -3.91 -4.60 3.32
CA LYS A 9 -4.14 -4.48 1.89
C LYS A 9 -4.31 -3.00 1.53
N GLN A 10 -3.78 -2.60 0.37
CA GLN A 10 -3.96 -1.25 -0.14
C GLN A 10 -5.43 -1.02 -0.54
N ASP A 11 -5.97 0.12 -0.15
CA ASP A 11 -7.25 0.63 -0.63
C ASP A 11 -7.05 1.16 -2.05
N LEU A 12 -7.78 0.64 -3.03
CA LEU A 12 -7.67 1.09 -4.43
C LEU A 12 -8.35 2.43 -4.70
N ALA A 13 -9.02 3.03 -3.71
CA ALA A 13 -9.71 4.30 -3.89
C ALA A 13 -8.80 5.41 -4.45
N PHE A 14 -7.50 5.41 -4.13
CA PHE A 14 -6.56 6.40 -4.68
C PHE A 14 -6.33 6.27 -6.19
N VAL A 15 -6.62 5.11 -6.79
CA VAL A 15 -6.57 4.90 -8.25
C VAL A 15 -7.96 5.08 -8.86
N VAL A 16 -8.96 4.46 -8.24
CA VAL A 16 -10.33 4.41 -8.77
C VAL A 16 -10.96 5.80 -8.80
N VAL A 17 -10.77 6.60 -7.73
CA VAL A 17 -11.40 7.93 -7.65
C VAL A 17 -10.89 8.87 -8.75
N PRO A 18 -9.56 9.06 -8.96
CA PRO A 18 -9.08 9.87 -10.08
C PRO A 18 -9.53 9.35 -11.44
N LEU A 19 -9.56 8.03 -11.67
CA LEU A 19 -10.02 7.45 -12.94
C LEU A 19 -11.52 7.68 -13.19
N ILE A 20 -12.36 7.68 -12.16
CA ILE A 20 -13.77 8.04 -12.31
C ILE A 20 -13.91 9.50 -12.73
N PHE A 21 -13.19 10.42 -12.09
CA PHE A 21 -13.20 11.83 -12.49
C PHE A 21 -12.69 12.03 -13.91
N ASP A 22 -11.64 11.31 -14.29
CA ASP A 22 -11.10 11.33 -15.64
C ASP A 22 -12.08 10.78 -16.68
N LEU A 23 -12.80 9.71 -16.35
CA LEU A 23 -13.86 9.18 -17.21
C LEU A 23 -15.03 10.17 -17.38
N LEU A 24 -15.45 10.84 -16.30
CA LEU A 24 -16.47 11.88 -16.39
C LEU A 24 -15.99 13.05 -17.26
N PHE A 25 -14.73 13.47 -17.09
CA PHE A 25 -14.11 14.50 -17.92
C PHE A 25 -14.07 14.10 -19.39
N PHE A 26 -13.72 12.85 -19.69
CA PHE A 26 -13.77 12.28 -21.03
C PHE A 26 -15.18 12.33 -21.62
N ILE A 27 -16.20 11.87 -20.86
CA ILE A 27 -17.59 11.87 -21.30
C ILE A 27 -18.07 13.29 -21.62
N VAL A 28 -17.79 14.28 -20.75
CA VAL A 28 -18.11 15.69 -21.01
C VAL A 28 -17.41 16.18 -22.28
N GLY A 29 -16.14 15.80 -22.46
CA GLY A 29 -15.36 16.08 -23.67
C GLY A 29 -15.99 15.55 -24.96
N LEU A 30 -16.70 14.42 -24.92
CA LEU A 30 -17.36 13.85 -26.10
C LEU A 30 -18.50 14.72 -26.65
N PHE A 31 -19.11 15.56 -25.82
CA PHE A 31 -20.18 16.49 -26.21
C PHE A 31 -19.64 17.86 -26.67
N MET A 32 -18.32 18.08 -26.60
CA MET A 32 -17.71 19.31 -27.10
C MET A 32 -17.67 19.32 -28.64
N PRO A 33 -17.89 20.48 -29.29
CA PRO A 33 -17.88 20.57 -30.74
C PRO A 33 -16.45 20.63 -31.34
N GLY A 34 -16.29 20.08 -32.53
CA GLY A 34 -15.09 20.25 -33.37
C GLY A 34 -13.81 19.67 -32.76
N LEU A 35 -12.69 20.39 -32.93
CA LEU A 35 -11.36 19.96 -32.47
C LEU A 35 -11.25 19.84 -30.95
N TRP A 36 -12.13 20.52 -30.19
CA TRP A 36 -12.16 20.42 -28.73
C TRP A 36 -12.46 19.00 -28.27
N LYS A 37 -13.33 18.26 -28.97
CA LYS A 37 -13.59 16.85 -28.66
C LYS A 37 -12.32 16.01 -28.63
N LEU A 38 -11.45 16.20 -29.63
CA LEU A 38 -10.18 15.48 -29.74
C LEU A 38 -9.19 15.92 -28.66
N ALA A 39 -9.13 17.21 -28.35
CA ALA A 39 -8.27 17.74 -27.30
C ALA A 39 -8.66 17.17 -25.92
N PHE A 40 -9.94 17.18 -25.57
CA PHE A 40 -10.42 16.61 -24.30
C PHE A 40 -10.18 15.10 -24.24
N ALA A 41 -10.43 14.37 -25.33
CA ALA A 41 -10.15 12.94 -25.41
C ALA A 41 -8.66 12.63 -25.19
N ALA A 42 -7.77 13.39 -25.83
CA ALA A 42 -6.32 13.22 -25.66
C ALA A 42 -5.88 13.51 -24.22
N VAL A 43 -6.37 14.59 -23.63
CA VAL A 43 -6.05 14.96 -22.24
C VAL A 43 -6.50 13.88 -21.26
N ALA A 44 -7.71 13.36 -21.41
CA ALA A 44 -8.21 12.29 -20.55
C ALA A 44 -7.34 11.02 -20.66
N LEU A 45 -7.01 10.59 -21.89
CA LEU A 45 -6.15 9.43 -22.08
C LEU A 45 -4.75 9.61 -21.44
N ILE A 46 -4.18 10.81 -21.55
CA ILE A 46 -2.91 11.14 -20.90
C ILE A 46 -3.05 11.06 -19.37
N MET A 47 -4.11 11.66 -18.81
CA MET A 47 -4.38 11.67 -17.37
C MET A 47 -4.60 10.26 -16.81
N ALA A 48 -5.43 9.43 -17.47
CA ALA A 48 -5.56 8.01 -17.15
C ALA A 48 -4.19 7.29 -17.15
N GLY A 49 -3.38 7.54 -18.18
CA GLY A 49 -2.04 6.99 -18.30
C GLY A 49 -1.13 7.37 -17.12
N VAL A 50 -1.14 8.64 -16.72
CA VAL A 50 -0.37 9.15 -15.58
C VAL A 50 -0.83 8.52 -14.27
N VAL A 51 -2.15 8.46 -14.01
CA VAL A 51 -2.70 7.85 -12.79
C VAL A 51 -2.29 6.39 -12.67
N LEU A 52 -2.43 5.63 -13.76
CA LEU A 52 -2.02 4.22 -13.78
C LEU A 52 -0.51 4.06 -13.60
N TRP A 53 0.30 4.93 -14.22
CA TRP A 53 1.75 4.90 -14.07
C TRP A 53 2.18 5.18 -12.63
N GLN A 54 1.61 6.19 -11.98
CA GLN A 54 1.86 6.50 -10.57
C GLN A 54 1.36 5.40 -9.62
N ALA A 55 0.30 4.68 -9.99
CA ALA A 55 -0.23 3.58 -9.19
C ALA A 55 0.61 2.29 -9.27
N ARG A 56 1.44 2.12 -10.31
CA ARG A 56 2.23 0.88 -10.53
C ARG A 56 3.01 0.38 -9.31
N PRO A 57 3.73 1.22 -8.53
CA PRO A 57 4.48 0.75 -7.36
C PRO A 57 3.54 0.13 -6.30
N PHE A 58 2.41 0.78 -6.05
CA PHE A 58 1.40 0.32 -5.09
C PHE A 58 0.69 -0.97 -5.54
N LEU A 59 0.52 -1.16 -6.85
CA LEU A 59 -0.02 -2.40 -7.41
C LEU A 59 0.98 -3.57 -7.35
N LYS A 60 2.29 -3.29 -7.43
CA LYS A 60 3.35 -4.30 -7.25
C LYS A 60 3.54 -4.71 -5.79
N GLN A 61 3.26 -3.81 -4.85
CA GLN A 61 3.33 -4.08 -3.40
C GLN A 61 1.94 -3.84 -2.78
N PHE A 62 1.02 -4.75 -3.07
CA PHE A 62 -0.40 -4.52 -2.83
C PHE A 62 -0.86 -4.97 -1.44
N GLN A 63 -0.32 -6.08 -0.95
CA GLN A 63 -0.72 -6.65 0.33
C GLN A 63 0.50 -7.14 1.11
N LEU A 64 0.54 -6.77 2.39
CA LEU A 64 1.48 -7.30 3.38
C LEU A 64 0.75 -8.32 4.24
N THR A 65 1.27 -9.53 4.31
CA THR A 65 0.83 -10.61 5.18
C THR A 65 1.98 -10.95 6.12
N VAL A 66 1.72 -10.89 7.42
CA VAL A 66 2.68 -11.16 8.48
C VAL A 66 2.16 -12.31 9.30
N THR A 67 2.93 -13.39 9.34
CA THR A 67 2.64 -14.58 10.15
C THR A 67 3.73 -14.76 11.20
N PRO A 68 3.57 -15.66 12.19
CA PRO A 68 4.62 -15.95 13.17
C PRO A 68 5.90 -16.53 12.55
N LYS A 69 5.81 -17.07 11.33
CA LYS A 69 6.93 -17.74 10.63
C LYS A 69 7.61 -16.81 9.63
N GLU A 70 6.82 -16.04 8.89
CA GLU A 70 7.31 -15.25 7.76
C GLU A 70 6.49 -13.99 7.51
N VAL A 71 7.13 -13.04 6.84
CA VAL A 71 6.55 -11.83 6.27
C VAL A 71 6.50 -12.01 4.76
N THR A 72 5.34 -11.76 4.16
CA THR A 72 5.11 -11.91 2.72
C THR A 72 4.49 -10.64 2.17
N VAL A 73 5.01 -10.16 1.03
CA VAL A 73 4.42 -9.09 0.23
C VAL A 73 3.88 -9.71 -1.05
N LYS A 74 2.63 -9.40 -1.36
CA LYS A 74 1.93 -9.86 -2.57
C LYS A 74 1.60 -8.69 -3.49
N ASP A 75 1.59 -8.95 -4.80
CA ASP A 75 1.10 -8.02 -5.81
C ASP A 75 -0.44 -7.98 -5.82
N PHE A 76 -1.00 -7.13 -6.67
CA PHE A 76 -2.45 -7.00 -6.86
C PHE A 76 -3.12 -8.30 -7.35
N ARG A 77 -2.37 -9.18 -8.02
CA ARG A 77 -2.86 -10.47 -8.53
C ARG A 77 -2.76 -11.59 -7.48
N GLY A 78 -2.15 -11.32 -6.33
CA GLY A 78 -1.94 -12.28 -5.26
C GLY A 78 -0.63 -13.07 -5.36
N ASN A 79 0.22 -12.80 -6.34
CA ASN A 79 1.53 -13.43 -6.45
C ASN A 79 2.47 -12.89 -5.38
N THR A 80 3.28 -13.76 -4.80
CA THR A 80 4.32 -13.35 -3.85
C THR A 80 5.44 -12.61 -4.58
N VAL A 81 5.65 -11.35 -4.21
CA VAL A 81 6.72 -10.49 -4.75
C VAL A 81 7.93 -10.53 -3.84
N ARG A 82 7.71 -10.64 -2.52
CA ARG A 82 8.79 -10.73 -1.55
C ARG A 82 8.39 -11.60 -0.39
N LYS A 83 9.34 -12.41 0.10
CA LYS A 83 9.16 -13.29 1.25
C LYS A 83 10.37 -13.17 2.17
N LEU A 84 10.12 -13.05 3.47
CA LEU A 84 11.13 -12.77 4.47
C LEU A 84 10.90 -13.65 5.71
N ASP A 85 11.94 -14.38 6.13
CA ASP A 85 11.93 -15.17 7.36
C ASP A 85 12.33 -14.28 8.55
N TRP A 86 11.59 -14.36 9.66
CA TRP A 86 11.90 -13.67 10.92
C TRP A 86 13.31 -13.96 11.45
N LYS A 87 13.92 -15.09 11.10
CA LYS A 87 15.32 -15.39 11.43
C LYS A 87 16.28 -14.32 10.91
N ARG A 88 16.02 -13.77 9.73
CA ARG A 88 16.84 -12.75 9.08
C ARG A 88 16.48 -11.32 9.49
N VAL A 89 15.33 -11.12 10.12
CA VAL A 89 14.87 -9.79 10.57
C VAL A 89 15.60 -9.38 11.85
N GLU A 90 16.23 -8.21 11.84
CA GLU A 90 16.95 -7.64 12.98
C GLU A 90 16.09 -6.69 13.80
N ALA A 91 15.28 -5.87 13.13
CA ALA A 91 14.43 -4.87 13.75
C ALA A 91 13.22 -4.59 12.85
N VAL A 92 12.13 -4.10 13.45
CA VAL A 92 10.97 -3.64 12.69
C VAL A 92 10.51 -2.27 13.18
N ALA A 93 10.06 -1.44 12.25
CA ALA A 93 9.44 -0.16 12.54
C ALA A 93 8.09 -0.06 11.81
N ALA A 94 7.12 0.58 12.45
CA ALA A 94 5.84 0.89 11.83
C ALA A 94 5.48 2.34 12.09
N GLY A 95 5.18 3.08 11.04
CA GLY A 95 4.73 4.46 11.12
C GLY A 95 3.41 4.67 10.38
N TYR A 96 2.77 5.78 10.70
CA TYR A 96 1.59 6.21 9.97
C TYR A 96 1.46 7.73 9.95
N LYS A 97 0.88 8.24 8.87
CA LYS A 97 0.40 9.61 8.73
C LYS A 97 -1.10 9.56 8.46
N LYS A 98 -1.87 10.37 9.19
CA LYS A 98 -3.30 10.52 8.99
C LYS A 98 -3.56 11.72 8.06
N ASN A 99 -4.28 11.48 6.98
CA ASN A 99 -4.93 12.52 6.18
C ASN A 99 -6.43 12.54 6.51
N TRP A 100 -7.21 13.45 5.92
CA TRP A 100 -8.63 13.68 6.23
C TRP A 100 -9.47 12.39 6.32
N MET A 101 -9.35 11.48 5.34
CA MET A 101 -10.10 10.21 5.27
C MET A 101 -9.22 8.95 5.15
N LEU A 102 -7.91 9.10 4.99
CA LEU A 102 -6.99 8.00 4.67
C LEU A 102 -5.80 8.00 5.62
N TYR A 103 -5.31 6.80 5.93
CA TYR A 103 -4.08 6.59 6.65
C TYR A 103 -3.03 6.07 5.67
N THR A 104 -1.88 6.73 5.67
CA THR A 104 -0.68 6.25 4.98
C THR A 104 0.21 5.58 6.01
N TYR A 105 0.32 4.25 5.94
CA TYR A 105 1.18 3.45 6.80
C TYR A 105 2.50 3.13 6.11
N SER A 106 3.54 2.93 6.91
CA SER A 106 4.84 2.47 6.46
C SER A 106 5.33 1.40 7.43
N PHE A 107 5.55 0.19 6.93
CA PHE A 107 6.09 -0.94 7.67
C PHE A 107 7.48 -1.24 7.15
N TYR A 108 8.47 -1.14 8.02
CA TYR A 108 9.87 -1.31 7.70
C TYR A 108 10.44 -2.51 8.47
N PHE A 109 11.16 -3.37 7.76
CA PHE A 109 11.81 -4.55 8.31
C PHE A 109 13.29 -4.49 7.93
N ARG A 110 14.14 -4.39 8.95
CA ARG A 110 15.59 -4.42 8.79
C ARG A 110 16.05 -5.85 8.61
N VAL A 111 16.78 -6.15 7.54
CA VAL A 111 17.16 -7.52 7.19
C VAL A 111 18.67 -7.71 7.24
N ARG A 112 19.13 -8.75 7.94
CA ARG A 112 20.55 -9.07 8.04
C ARG A 112 21.08 -9.62 6.71
N GLY A 113 22.06 -8.93 6.15
CA GLY A 113 22.76 -9.37 4.94
C GLY A 113 21.86 -9.43 3.70
N ASP A 114 20.84 -8.58 3.64
CA ASP A 114 19.94 -8.40 2.50
C ASP A 114 19.47 -6.95 2.44
N GLU A 115 18.78 -6.59 1.37
CA GLU A 115 18.06 -5.32 1.32
C GLU A 115 16.96 -5.28 2.38
N ASP A 116 16.70 -4.10 2.95
CA ASP A 116 15.57 -3.92 3.86
C ASP A 116 14.24 -4.02 3.12
N LEU A 117 13.18 -4.41 3.84
CA LEU A 117 11.82 -4.44 3.32
C LEU A 117 11.05 -3.23 3.83
N LEU A 118 10.70 -2.34 2.91
CA LEU A 118 9.76 -1.25 3.15
C LEU A 118 8.44 -1.57 2.43
N PHE A 119 7.34 -1.52 3.17
CA PHE A 119 5.99 -1.67 2.65
C PHE A 119 5.16 -0.45 3.04
N GLY A 120 4.75 0.33 2.05
CA GLY A 120 3.80 1.43 2.22
C GLY A 120 2.37 0.96 1.95
N ALA A 121 1.41 1.39 2.76
CA ALA A 121 -0.01 1.08 2.53
C ALA A 121 -0.89 2.30 2.74
N ILE A 122 -1.78 2.55 1.79
CA ILE A 122 -2.86 3.53 1.95
C ILE A 122 -4.14 2.76 2.28
N THR A 123 -4.77 3.08 3.41
CA THR A 123 -5.99 2.40 3.86
C THR A 123 -6.83 3.31 4.75
N ARG A 124 -8.13 3.02 4.84
CA ARG A 124 -9.06 3.67 5.77
C ARG A 124 -9.02 3.03 7.17
N GLU A 125 -8.37 1.88 7.32
CA GLU A 125 -8.33 1.17 8.59
C GLU A 125 -7.44 1.88 9.62
N PRO A 126 -7.99 2.29 10.78
CA PRO A 126 -7.23 2.92 11.83
C PRO A 126 -6.49 1.89 12.70
N GLY A 127 -5.39 2.33 13.34
CA GLY A 127 -4.72 1.57 14.40
C GLY A 127 -3.86 0.39 13.94
N LEU A 128 -3.49 0.30 12.66
CA LEU A 128 -2.70 -0.83 12.15
C LEU A 128 -1.30 -0.91 12.75
N THR A 129 -0.66 0.21 13.09
CA THR A 129 0.66 0.21 13.76
C THR A 129 0.61 -0.43 15.14
N GLY A 130 -0.45 -0.15 15.92
CA GLY A 130 -0.66 -0.77 17.22
C GLY A 130 -0.95 -2.27 17.11
N LYS A 131 -1.82 -2.66 16.16
CA LYS A 131 -2.10 -4.08 15.88
C LYS A 131 -0.83 -4.83 15.44
N PHE A 132 0.00 -4.21 14.59
CA PHE A 132 1.28 -4.77 14.16
C PHE A 132 2.25 -4.93 15.33
N GLN A 133 2.40 -3.90 16.17
CA GLN A 133 3.28 -3.95 17.33
C GLN A 133 2.87 -5.06 18.30
N GLN A 134 1.57 -5.18 18.59
CA GLN A 134 1.04 -6.24 19.43
C GLN A 134 1.27 -7.61 18.79
N PHE A 135 1.05 -7.73 17.47
CA PHE A 135 1.28 -8.98 16.76
C PHE A 135 2.74 -9.46 16.88
N VAL A 136 3.69 -8.57 16.63
CA VAL A 136 5.12 -8.93 16.71
C VAL A 136 5.51 -9.28 18.15
N LYS A 137 5.07 -8.50 19.14
CA LYS A 137 5.37 -8.78 20.55
C LYS A 137 4.81 -10.11 21.05
N VAL A 138 3.61 -10.50 20.61
CA VAL A 138 2.91 -11.70 21.11
C VAL A 138 3.25 -12.95 20.32
N PHE A 139 3.33 -12.85 18.99
CA PHE A 139 3.37 -14.03 18.13
C PHE A 139 4.74 -14.29 17.51
N VAL A 140 5.60 -13.28 17.39
CA VAL A 140 6.96 -13.47 16.88
C VAL A 140 7.84 -13.86 18.07
N ARG A 141 8.19 -15.15 18.14
CA ARG A 141 8.96 -15.73 19.27
C ARG A 141 10.36 -15.14 19.43
N LYS A 142 10.91 -14.55 18.37
CA LYS A 142 12.20 -13.87 18.39
C LYS A 142 12.01 -12.50 19.03
N LYS A 143 12.89 -12.11 19.96
CA LYS A 143 12.95 -10.74 20.51
C LYS A 143 13.42 -9.77 19.43
N VAL A 144 12.52 -9.42 18.50
CA VAL A 144 12.76 -8.39 17.50
C VAL A 144 12.30 -7.06 18.09
N PRO A 145 13.17 -6.04 18.19
CA PRO A 145 12.76 -4.72 18.63
C PRO A 145 11.73 -4.14 17.65
N VAL A 146 10.64 -3.59 18.21
CA VAL A 146 9.54 -2.99 17.46
C VAL A 146 9.39 -1.53 17.83
N GLN A 147 9.64 -0.64 16.88
CA GLN A 147 9.43 0.79 17.05
C GLN A 147 8.16 1.24 16.34
N VAL A 148 7.28 1.95 17.06
CA VAL A 148 6.14 2.63 16.43
C VAL A 148 6.48 4.11 16.34
N VAL A 149 6.58 4.63 15.12
CA VAL A 149 6.89 6.03 14.85
C VAL A 149 5.59 6.73 14.47
N LYS A 150 5.08 7.61 15.34
CA LYS A 150 3.99 8.51 14.93
C LYS A 150 4.61 9.58 14.03
N ALA A 151 4.25 9.59 12.75
CA ALA A 151 4.51 10.76 11.93
C ALA A 151 3.52 11.85 12.37
N GLN A 152 4.02 13.06 12.63
CA GLN A 152 3.21 14.22 12.96
C GLN A 152 2.28 14.61 11.80
#